data_AF-A0AAN6FKG8-F1
#
_entry.id   AF-A0AAN6FKG8-F1
#
_cell.length_a   1.000
_cell.length_b   1.000
_cell.length_c   1.000
_cell.angle_alpha   90.00
_cell.angle_beta   90.00
_cell.angle_gamma   90.00
#
_symmetry.space_group_name_H-M   'P 1'
#
loop_
_entity.id
_entity.type
_entity.pdbx_description
1 polymer ?
#
loop_
_entity_poly.entity_id
_entity_poly.type
_entity_poly.pdbx_seq_one_letter_code
_entity_poly.pdbx_strand_id
1 'polypeptide(L)'
;MDKDQILQTYLLSALTRSLQEVAPWATQTAIKKAVQASSEAAIPVLQQEAGRRQKAHVPTLLTLPPELRSRIWELCIGDTTSIRKGPRPEDSVILAKGRRSSDVQRAVQQPPVTRVCRQIRGEALPMFYSGRTFFWRRFDRASGMNPYARGDGPEDACAVVRWVKAIGDQNRGWLSCVVLQYEAVDLMEKRETSREVVEVLGRDGVVISECLQTAEEYWWEIGVGC
;
A
#
# COMPACT_ATOMS: atom_id res chain seq x y z
N MET A 1 -48.79 -34.52 4.49
CA MET A 1 -49.23 -33.10 4.56
C MET A 1 -48.02 -32.24 4.26
N ASP A 2 -48.18 -31.32 3.31
CA ASP A 2 -47.11 -30.44 2.85
C ASP A 2 -46.75 -29.39 3.92
N LYS A 3 -45.47 -29.10 4.12
CA LYS A 3 -45.01 -28.15 5.16
C LYS A 3 -45.56 -26.75 4.93
N ASP A 4 -45.78 -26.40 3.67
CA ASP A 4 -46.33 -25.10 3.27
C ASP A 4 -47.82 -24.97 3.60
N GLN A 5 -48.59 -26.07 3.54
CA GLN A 5 -49.99 -26.07 3.95
C GLN A 5 -50.14 -25.84 5.46
N ILE A 6 -49.22 -26.36 6.27
CA ILE A 6 -49.21 -26.19 7.72
C ILE A 6 -48.92 -24.72 8.09
N LEU A 7 -47.93 -24.10 7.43
CA LEU A 7 -47.60 -22.69 7.65
C LEU A 7 -48.73 -21.75 7.22
N GLN A 8 -49.40 -22.04 6.11
CA GLN A 8 -50.58 -21.28 5.68
C GLN A 8 -51.73 -21.37 6.67
N THR A 9 -52.01 -22.55 7.23
CA THR A 9 -53.09 -22.70 8.22
C THR A 9 -52.77 -21.95 9.51
N TYR A 10 -51.52 -21.99 9.97
CA TYR A 10 -51.09 -21.25 11.16
C TYR A 10 -51.19 -19.73 10.96
N LEU A 11 -50.71 -19.19 9.84
CA LEU A 11 -50.76 -17.76 9.56
C LEU A 11 -52.20 -17.23 9.41
N LEU A 12 -53.07 -17.97 8.72
CA LEU A 12 -54.48 -17.63 8.60
C LEU A 12 -55.18 -17.64 9.96
N SER A 13 -54.86 -18.60 10.83
CA SER A 13 -55.43 -18.65 12.18
C SER A 13 -54.99 -17.47 13.05
N ALA A 14 -53.72 -17.06 12.96
CA ALA A 14 -53.16 -15.94 13.72
C ALA A 14 -53.74 -14.59 13.26
N LEU A 15 -53.85 -14.37 11.95
CA LEU A 15 -54.46 -13.16 11.37
C LEU A 15 -55.96 -13.05 11.72
N THR A 16 -56.68 -14.18 11.70
CA THR A 16 -58.10 -14.20 12.07
C THR A 16 -58.29 -13.83 13.54
N ARG A 17 -57.44 -14.35 14.44
CA ARG A 17 -57.50 -14.04 15.87
C ARG A 17 -57.18 -12.57 16.15
N SER A 18 -56.16 -12.02 15.49
CA SER A 18 -55.79 -10.60 15.65
C SER A 18 -56.88 -9.65 15.14
N LEU A 19 -57.54 -9.98 14.01
CA LEU A 19 -58.63 -9.14 13.49
C LEU A 19 -59.90 -9.20 14.34
N GLN A 20 -60.18 -10.33 15.00
CA GLN A 20 -61.28 -10.43 15.97
C GLN A 20 -61.05 -9.58 17.22
N GLU A 21 -59.79 -9.39 17.64
CA GLU A 21 -59.46 -8.53 18.77
C GLU A 21 -59.66 -7.05 18.45
N VAL A 22 -59.36 -6.64 17.21
CA VAL A 22 -59.40 -5.22 16.80
C VAL A 22 -60.79 -4.78 16.31
N ALA A 23 -61.60 -5.69 15.77
CA ALA A 23 -62.94 -5.37 15.24
C ALA A 23 -63.98 -6.46 15.59
N PRO A 24 -64.38 -6.59 16.87
CA PRO A 24 -65.28 -7.65 17.33
C PRO A 24 -66.71 -7.55 16.78
N TRP A 25 -67.09 -6.38 16.25
CA TRP A 25 -68.39 -6.12 15.62
C TRP A 25 -68.44 -6.57 14.15
N ALA A 26 -67.31 -6.90 13.54
CA ALA A 26 -67.26 -7.35 12.16
C ALA A 26 -67.73 -8.81 12.05
N THR A 27 -68.67 -9.07 11.13
CA THR A 27 -69.15 -10.43 10.89
C THR A 27 -68.02 -11.31 10.32
N GLN A 28 -67.98 -12.59 10.71
CA GLN A 28 -66.93 -13.53 10.27
C GLN A 28 -66.77 -13.60 8.74
N THR A 29 -67.85 -13.33 8.00
CA THR A 29 -67.87 -13.25 6.54
C THR A 29 -67.05 -12.08 6.01
N ALA A 30 -67.09 -10.92 6.67
CA ALA A 30 -66.30 -9.75 6.29
C ALA A 30 -64.81 -9.95 6.59
N ILE A 31 -64.48 -10.58 7.73
CA ILE A 31 -63.10 -10.90 8.13
C ILE A 31 -62.47 -11.88 7.13
N LYS A 32 -63.18 -12.96 6.77
CA LYS A 32 -62.70 -13.92 5.76
C LYS A 32 -62.45 -13.26 4.40
N LYS A 33 -63.34 -12.37 3.97
CA LYS A 33 -63.20 -11.65 2.69
C LYS A 33 -61.99 -10.70 2.69
N ALA A 34 -61.71 -10.03 3.80
CA ALA A 34 -60.55 -9.14 3.95
C ALA A 34 -59.21 -9.90 3.99
N VAL A 35 -59.17 -11.05 4.67
CA VAL A 35 -57.98 -11.91 4.72
C VAL A 35 -57.69 -12.53 3.36
N GLN A 36 -58.72 -12.98 2.65
CA GLN A 36 -58.56 -13.56 1.31
C GLN A 36 -58.11 -12.52 0.28
N ALA A 37 -58.69 -11.31 0.31
CA ALA A 37 -58.25 -10.18 -0.51
C ALA A 37 -56.81 -9.75 -0.23
N SER A 38 -56.36 -9.80 1.04
CA SER A 38 -54.97 -9.51 1.40
C SER A 38 -54.00 -10.59 0.93
N SER A 39 -54.42 -11.86 0.90
CA SER A 39 -53.56 -12.95 0.41
C SER A 39 -53.41 -12.95 -1.11
N GLU A 40 -54.46 -12.57 -1.85
CA GLU A 40 -54.42 -12.50 -3.32
C GLU A 40 -53.66 -11.26 -3.81
N ALA A 41 -53.69 -10.15 -3.07
CA ALA A 41 -52.95 -8.93 -3.40
C ALA A 41 -51.46 -8.95 -3.02
N ALA A 42 -51.04 -9.81 -2.08
CA ALA A 42 -49.66 -9.86 -1.58
C ALA A 42 -48.70 -10.71 -2.44
N ILE A 43 -49.24 -11.59 -3.29
CA ILE A 43 -48.42 -12.54 -4.07
C ILE A 43 -47.73 -11.90 -5.30
N PRO A 44 -48.29 -10.91 -6.01
CA PRO A 44 -47.58 -10.29 -7.14
C PRO A 44 -46.51 -9.27 -6.73
N VAL A 45 -46.68 -8.60 -5.58
CA VAL A 45 -45.82 -7.48 -5.16
C VAL A 45 -44.49 -7.98 -4.57
N LEU A 46 -44.48 -9.13 -3.89
CA LEU A 46 -43.25 -9.71 -3.33
C LEU A 46 -42.34 -10.38 -4.38
N GLN A 47 -42.88 -10.79 -5.53
CA GLN A 47 -42.07 -11.36 -6.62
C GLN A 47 -41.45 -10.30 -7.53
N GLN A 48 -42.06 -9.11 -7.64
CA GLN A 48 -41.54 -8.04 -8.52
C GLN A 48 -40.39 -7.23 -7.88
N GLU A 49 -40.31 -7.17 -6.55
CA GLU A 49 -39.17 -6.54 -5.84
C GLU A 49 -37.94 -7.46 -5.72
N ALA A 50 -38.12 -8.78 -5.80
CA ALA A 50 -37.00 -9.73 -5.79
C ALA A 50 -36.11 -9.63 -7.05
N GLY A 51 -36.65 -9.15 -8.17
CA GLY A 51 -35.90 -8.90 -9.42
C GLY A 51 -35.11 -7.58 -9.45
N ARG A 52 -35.35 -6.66 -8.50
CA ARG A 52 -34.64 -5.37 -8.37
C ARG A 52 -33.62 -5.33 -7.25
N ARG A 53 -33.30 -6.47 -6.64
CA ARG A 53 -32.00 -6.62 -5.97
C ARG A 53 -30.95 -6.78 -7.07
N GLN A 54 -30.55 -5.65 -7.66
CA GLN A 54 -29.18 -5.53 -8.16
C GLN A 54 -28.31 -6.14 -7.08
N LYS A 55 -27.67 -7.27 -7.38
CA LYS A 55 -26.62 -7.83 -6.53
C LYS A 55 -25.72 -6.65 -6.23
N ALA A 56 -25.82 -6.11 -5.02
CA ALA A 56 -24.98 -5.02 -4.58
C ALA A 56 -23.58 -5.61 -4.65
N HIS A 57 -22.90 -5.37 -5.77
CA HIS A 57 -21.55 -5.83 -5.97
C HIS A 57 -20.80 -5.17 -4.83
N VAL A 58 -20.38 -5.97 -3.85
CA VAL A 58 -19.49 -5.47 -2.80
C VAL A 58 -18.31 -4.87 -3.57
N PRO A 59 -18.12 -3.54 -3.52
CA PRO A 59 -17.12 -2.91 -4.34
C PRO A 59 -15.78 -3.45 -3.85
N THR A 60 -15.14 -4.25 -4.70
CA THR A 60 -13.78 -4.70 -4.46
C THR A 60 -12.84 -3.55 -4.79
N LEU A 61 -11.67 -3.53 -4.15
CA LEU A 61 -10.65 -2.50 -4.39
C LEU A 61 -10.29 -2.39 -5.88
N LEU A 62 -10.38 -3.48 -6.64
CA LEU A 62 -10.09 -3.54 -8.08
C LEU A 62 -11.26 -3.10 -8.98
N THR A 63 -12.48 -3.07 -8.46
CA THR A 63 -13.66 -2.54 -9.19
C THR A 63 -13.78 -1.02 -9.09
N LEU A 64 -12.95 -0.38 -8.27
CA LEU A 64 -12.90 1.07 -8.20
C LEU A 64 -12.30 1.67 -9.48
N PRO A 65 -12.76 2.87 -9.90
CA PRO A 65 -12.10 3.65 -10.94
C PRO A 65 -10.59 3.82 -10.66
N PRO A 66 -9.75 3.82 -11.72
CA PRO A 66 -8.30 3.91 -11.56
C PRO A 66 -7.85 5.14 -10.76
N GLU A 67 -8.57 6.26 -10.85
CA GLU A 67 -8.26 7.50 -10.12
C GLU A 67 -8.36 7.29 -8.60
N LEU A 68 -9.39 6.59 -8.14
CA LEU A 68 -9.57 6.27 -6.71
C LEU A 68 -8.53 5.26 -6.25
N ARG A 69 -8.18 4.28 -7.09
CA ARG A 69 -7.15 3.28 -6.78
C ARG A 69 -5.78 3.95 -6.62
N SER A 70 -5.40 4.81 -7.56
CA SER A 70 -4.17 5.61 -7.46
C SER A 70 -4.12 6.41 -6.16
N ARG A 71 -5.21 7.07 -5.77
CA ARG A 71 -5.23 7.83 -4.52
C ARG A 71 -5.07 6.95 -3.28
N ILE A 72 -5.65 5.76 -3.28
CA ILE A 72 -5.45 4.77 -2.21
C ILE A 72 -3.98 4.32 -2.18
N TRP A 73 -3.37 4.09 -3.34
CA TRP A 73 -1.95 3.71 -3.43
C TRP A 73 -1.04 4.80 -2.87
N GLU A 74 -1.27 6.08 -3.20
CA GLU A 74 -0.51 7.20 -2.65
C GLU A 74 -0.53 7.20 -1.13
N LEU A 75 -1.71 7.01 -0.53
CA LEU A 75 -1.87 6.96 0.93
C LEU A 75 -1.15 5.74 1.54
N CYS A 76 -1.37 4.55 0.98
CA CYS A 76 -0.72 3.32 1.47
C CYS A 76 0.82 3.37 1.35
N ILE A 77 1.31 3.99 0.28
CA ILE A 77 2.74 4.17 0.04
C ILE A 77 3.28 5.23 1.01
N GLY A 78 2.65 6.40 1.11
CA GLY A 78 3.05 7.51 1.99
C GLY A 78 3.16 7.13 3.47
N ASP A 79 2.22 6.34 3.98
CA ASP A 79 2.21 5.94 5.39
C ASP A 79 3.35 4.99 5.79
N THR A 80 3.87 4.20 4.84
CA THR A 80 4.94 3.22 5.14
C THR A 80 6.31 3.87 5.41
N THR A 81 6.45 5.18 5.20
CA THR A 81 7.71 5.92 5.37
C THR A 81 7.79 6.82 6.59
N SER A 82 6.70 6.97 7.37
CA SER A 82 6.67 7.91 8.51
C SER A 82 7.49 7.49 9.75
N ILE A 83 8.31 6.44 9.67
CA ILE A 83 9.16 6.02 10.79
C ILE A 83 10.40 6.93 10.89
N ARG A 84 10.21 8.21 11.28
CA ARG A 84 11.02 8.96 12.28
C ARG A 84 10.67 10.46 12.35
N LYS A 85 10.53 10.94 13.59
CA LYS A 85 10.51 12.35 14.00
C LYS A 85 11.79 13.08 13.56
N GLY A 86 11.68 14.00 12.61
CA GLY A 86 12.75 14.93 12.23
C GLY A 86 12.32 15.82 11.06
N PRO A 87 12.95 16.99 10.87
CA PRO A 87 12.65 17.90 9.76
C PRO A 87 13.28 17.32 8.50
N ARG A 88 12.58 16.42 7.83
CA ARG A 88 12.99 15.89 6.52
C ARG A 88 11.81 15.98 5.57
N PRO A 89 12.08 16.15 4.26
CA PRO A 89 11.03 16.11 3.26
C PRO A 89 10.26 14.78 3.38
N GLU A 90 8.93 14.89 3.38
CA GLU A 90 7.97 13.82 3.68
C GLU A 90 8.09 12.61 2.71
N ASP A 91 8.77 12.79 1.58
CA ASP A 91 8.94 11.80 0.50
C ASP A 91 10.31 11.10 0.46
N SER A 92 11.02 11.06 1.60
CA SER A 92 12.37 10.49 1.69
C SER A 92 12.39 9.05 2.25
N VAL A 93 13.11 8.15 1.58
CA VAL A 93 13.37 6.78 2.08
C VAL A 93 14.85 6.64 2.42
N ILE A 94 15.16 6.34 3.68
CA ILE A 94 16.55 6.12 4.13
C ILE A 94 16.88 4.63 3.97
N LEU A 95 17.81 4.32 3.07
CA LEU A 95 18.12 2.93 2.67
C LEU A 95 19.28 2.31 3.44
N ALA A 96 20.09 3.10 4.12
CA ALA A 96 21.19 2.56 4.90
C ALA A 96 21.38 3.37 6.17
N LYS A 97 21.29 2.69 7.32
CA LYS A 97 21.92 3.12 8.57
C LYS A 97 22.72 1.93 9.09
N GLY A 98 24.00 1.85 8.72
CA GLY A 98 24.98 0.95 9.34
C GLY A 98 24.62 -0.54 9.42
N ARG A 99 24.26 -1.21 8.31
CA ARG A 99 23.94 -2.65 8.37
C ARG A 99 24.64 -3.50 7.31
N ARG A 100 24.72 -4.81 7.57
CA ARG A 100 25.29 -5.85 6.70
C ARG A 100 24.61 -5.82 5.32
N SER A 101 25.28 -6.36 4.30
CA SER A 101 24.72 -6.44 2.94
C SER A 101 23.30 -7.04 2.87
N SER A 102 22.98 -8.02 3.72
CA SER A 102 21.65 -8.63 3.81
C SER A 102 20.58 -7.68 4.35
N ASP A 103 20.98 -6.72 5.16
CA ASP A 103 20.08 -5.76 5.79
C ASP A 103 19.81 -4.55 4.93
N VAL A 104 20.74 -4.20 4.03
CA VAL A 104 20.54 -3.20 2.99
C VAL A 104 19.43 -3.63 2.03
N GLN A 105 19.41 -4.91 1.64
CA GLN A 105 18.30 -5.49 0.88
C GLN A 105 16.98 -5.46 1.66
N ARG A 106 17.02 -5.60 3.00
CA ARG A 106 15.84 -5.47 3.86
C ARG A 106 15.44 -4.02 4.14
N ALA A 107 16.34 -3.05 4.01
CA ALA A 107 16.05 -1.65 4.29
C ALA A 107 15.15 -1.02 3.21
N VAL A 108 15.21 -1.56 1.99
CA VAL A 108 14.35 -1.13 0.88
C VAL A 108 13.23 -2.15 0.65
N GLN A 109 12.40 -2.39 1.67
CA GLN A 109 11.21 -3.20 1.46
C GLN A 109 10.21 -2.45 0.61
N GLN A 110 9.89 -3.00 -0.56
CA GLN A 110 8.73 -2.55 -1.33
C GLN A 110 7.49 -2.56 -0.41
N PRO A 111 6.60 -1.55 -0.49
CA PRO A 111 5.42 -1.45 0.35
C PRO A 111 4.60 -2.76 0.29
N PRO A 112 4.05 -3.25 1.42
CA PRO A 112 3.32 -4.52 1.44
C PRO A 112 2.21 -4.61 0.39
N VAL A 113 1.57 -3.49 0.06
CA VAL A 113 0.53 -3.38 -0.95
C VAL A 113 0.99 -3.88 -2.34
N THR A 114 2.27 -3.71 -2.67
CA THR A 114 2.88 -4.15 -3.94
C THR A 114 3.06 -5.67 -4.05
N ARG A 115 2.80 -6.41 -2.97
CA ARG A 115 2.92 -7.87 -2.90
C ARG A 115 1.58 -8.58 -2.99
N VAL A 116 0.46 -7.84 -2.97
CA VAL A 116 -0.89 -8.43 -2.90
C VAL A 116 -1.30 -9.10 -4.21
N CYS A 117 -1.24 -8.38 -5.34
CA CYS A 117 -1.54 -8.95 -6.67
C CYS A 117 -0.81 -8.20 -7.79
N ARG A 118 -0.76 -8.80 -9.00
CA ARG A 118 -0.04 -8.26 -10.15
C ARG A 118 -0.56 -6.89 -10.61
N GLN A 119 -1.88 -6.69 -10.58
CA GLN A 119 -2.50 -5.42 -10.99
C GLN A 119 -2.10 -4.29 -10.05
N ILE A 120 -2.29 -4.48 -8.74
CA ILE A 120 -1.89 -3.51 -7.72
C ILE A 120 -0.38 -3.23 -7.80
N ARG A 121 0.43 -4.28 -7.98
CA ARG A 121 1.87 -4.15 -8.14
C ARG A 121 2.25 -3.28 -9.33
N GLY A 122 1.59 -3.46 -10.47
CA GLY A 122 1.83 -2.68 -11.69
C GLY A 122 1.49 -1.20 -11.56
N GLU A 123 0.53 -0.85 -10.71
CA GLU A 123 0.12 0.55 -10.48
C GLU A 123 0.91 1.21 -9.35
N ALA A 124 1.13 0.49 -8.26
CA ALA A 124 1.74 1.03 -7.04
C ALA A 124 3.27 1.12 -7.12
N LEU A 125 3.96 0.20 -7.81
CA LEU A 125 5.42 0.23 -7.89
C LEU A 125 5.98 1.47 -8.62
N PRO A 126 5.43 1.89 -9.77
CA PRO A 126 5.85 3.13 -10.42
C PRO A 126 5.74 4.31 -9.46
N MET A 127 4.62 4.44 -8.75
CA MET A 127 4.38 5.53 -7.79
C MET A 127 5.40 5.53 -6.65
N PHE A 128 5.76 4.35 -6.15
CA PHE A 128 6.78 4.21 -5.10
C PHE A 128 8.18 4.63 -5.56
N TYR A 129 8.60 4.24 -6.77
CA TYR A 129 9.94 4.53 -7.25
C TYR A 129 10.09 5.95 -7.83
N SER A 130 9.04 6.49 -8.45
CA SER A 130 9.09 7.82 -9.08
C SER A 130 8.79 8.96 -8.11
N GLY A 131 7.95 8.72 -7.11
CA GLY A 131 7.55 9.74 -6.14
C GLY A 131 8.53 9.93 -4.99
N ARG A 132 9.70 9.28 -4.98
CA ARG A 132 10.55 9.19 -3.78
C ARG A 132 12.00 9.47 -4.03
N THR A 133 12.61 10.08 -3.02
CA THR A 133 14.06 10.24 -2.96
C THR A 133 14.68 9.18 -2.07
N PHE A 134 15.59 8.39 -2.63
CA PHE A 134 16.23 7.28 -1.97
C PHE A 134 17.60 7.69 -1.41
N PHE A 135 17.69 7.88 -0.09
CA PHE A 135 18.89 8.31 0.59
C PHE A 135 19.76 7.13 1.03
N TRP A 136 20.98 7.07 0.51
CA TRP A 136 22.04 6.20 0.99
C TRP A 136 22.93 6.97 1.95
N ARG A 137 22.59 6.85 3.23
CA ARG A 137 23.35 7.50 4.30
C ARG A 137 24.46 6.60 4.79
N ARG A 138 25.71 7.06 4.68
CA ARG A 138 26.74 6.59 5.60
C ARG A 138 26.58 7.38 6.89
N PHE A 139 26.27 6.70 7.99
CA PHE A 139 26.88 6.98 9.29
C PHE A 139 26.46 5.99 10.36
N ASP A 140 27.37 5.07 10.66
CA ASP A 140 27.65 4.69 12.04
C ASP A 140 29.10 4.21 12.12
N ARG A 141 30.04 5.09 12.51
CA ARG A 141 31.45 4.70 12.75
C ARG A 141 31.55 3.58 13.79
N ALA A 142 30.59 3.48 14.72
CA ALA A 142 30.54 2.40 15.69
C ALA A 142 30.20 1.04 15.05
N SER A 143 29.60 1.03 13.86
CA SER A 143 29.31 -0.19 13.12
C SER A 143 30.48 -0.71 12.28
N GLY A 144 31.53 0.12 12.07
CA GLY A 144 32.72 -0.24 11.28
C GLY A 144 32.45 -0.53 9.79
N MET A 145 31.22 -0.32 9.30
CA MET A 145 30.80 -0.70 7.96
C MET A 145 30.75 0.52 7.03
N ASN A 146 31.52 0.43 5.95
CA ASN A 146 31.49 1.36 4.85
C ASN A 146 30.43 0.90 3.82
N PRO A 147 29.34 1.65 3.57
CA PRO A 147 28.33 1.27 2.58
C PRO A 147 28.85 1.33 1.13
N TYR A 148 29.95 2.06 0.92
CA TYR A 148 30.68 2.14 -0.34
C TYR A 148 31.80 1.11 -0.44
N ALA A 149 32.14 0.41 0.65
CA ALA A 149 33.11 -0.67 0.56
C ALA A 149 32.59 -1.72 -0.41
N ARG A 150 33.48 -2.09 -1.32
CA ARG A 150 33.28 -3.23 -2.19
C ARG A 150 33.21 -4.48 -1.30
N GLY A 151 32.19 -5.29 -1.52
CA GLY A 151 32.05 -6.53 -0.79
C GLY A 151 32.89 -7.61 -1.46
N ASP A 152 33.29 -8.64 -0.70
CA ASP A 152 33.97 -9.85 -1.20
C ASP A 152 33.07 -10.74 -2.11
N GLY A 153 32.03 -10.18 -2.70
CA GLY A 153 31.09 -10.87 -3.58
C GLY A 153 31.59 -10.94 -5.02
N PRO A 154 31.00 -11.82 -5.85
CA PRO A 154 31.45 -12.08 -7.22
C PRO A 154 31.35 -10.88 -8.17
N GLU A 155 30.60 -9.84 -7.80
CA GLU A 155 30.38 -8.65 -8.63
C GLU A 155 31.25 -7.44 -8.24
N ASP A 156 32.05 -7.52 -7.17
CA ASP A 156 32.91 -6.44 -6.66
C ASP A 156 32.22 -5.05 -6.59
N ALA A 157 30.91 -5.03 -6.43
CA ALA A 157 30.10 -3.82 -6.49
C ALA A 157 29.69 -3.36 -5.08
N CYS A 158 29.66 -2.04 -4.88
CA CYS A 158 29.20 -1.48 -3.62
C CYS A 158 27.71 -1.79 -3.37
N ALA A 159 27.26 -1.64 -2.13
CA ALA A 159 25.91 -2.04 -1.74
C ALA A 159 24.81 -1.28 -2.50
N VAL A 160 25.05 0.00 -2.81
CA VAL A 160 24.14 0.85 -3.59
C VAL A 160 23.92 0.26 -4.98
N VAL A 161 25.01 -0.01 -5.68
CA VAL A 161 24.99 -0.52 -7.06
C VAL A 161 24.32 -1.88 -7.11
N ARG A 162 24.62 -2.76 -6.14
CA ARG A 162 23.95 -4.07 -6.03
C ARG A 162 22.45 -3.94 -5.80
N TRP A 163 22.01 -2.99 -4.97
CA TRP A 163 20.57 -2.74 -4.80
C TRP A 163 19.91 -2.23 -6.08
N VAL A 164 20.53 -1.26 -6.78
CA VAL A 164 19.99 -0.73 -8.04
C VAL A 164 19.90 -1.82 -9.10
N LYS A 165 20.89 -2.72 -9.18
CA LYS A 165 20.82 -3.91 -10.05
C LYS A 165 19.70 -4.87 -9.63
N ALA A 166 19.58 -5.14 -8.33
CA ALA A 166 18.63 -6.12 -7.78
C ALA A 166 17.15 -5.73 -7.95
N ILE A 167 16.82 -4.44 -8.03
CA ILE A 167 15.43 -4.03 -8.29
C ILE A 167 14.97 -4.34 -9.73
N GLY A 168 15.89 -4.55 -10.67
CA GLY A 168 15.59 -4.89 -12.06
C GLY A 168 15.27 -3.69 -12.95
N ASP A 169 15.45 -3.88 -14.26
CA ASP A 169 15.48 -2.86 -15.32
C ASP A 169 14.22 -2.00 -15.36
N GLN A 170 13.06 -2.65 -15.24
CA GLN A 170 11.78 -1.95 -15.27
C GLN A 170 11.64 -0.98 -14.09
N ASN A 171 12.02 -1.41 -12.88
CA ASN A 171 11.95 -0.56 -11.69
C ASN A 171 13.02 0.53 -11.70
N ARG A 172 14.19 0.26 -12.31
CA ARG A 172 15.25 1.26 -12.51
C ARG A 172 14.76 2.44 -13.33
N GLY A 173 13.98 2.18 -14.39
CA GLY A 173 13.37 3.25 -15.20
C GLY A 173 12.35 4.12 -14.47
N TRP A 174 11.90 3.71 -13.27
CA TRP A 174 11.00 4.50 -12.44
C TRP A 174 11.72 5.24 -11.32
N LEU A 175 12.99 4.94 -11.04
CA LEU A 175 13.74 5.62 -10.00
C LEU A 175 13.98 7.09 -10.38
N SER A 176 13.34 8.00 -9.66
CA SER A 176 13.50 9.43 -9.92
C SER A 176 14.78 9.99 -9.33
N CYS A 177 15.09 9.66 -8.07
CA CYS A 177 16.21 10.26 -7.36
C CYS A 177 16.89 9.32 -6.36
N VAL A 178 18.21 9.18 -6.48
CA VAL A 178 19.08 8.51 -5.50
C VAL A 178 20.07 9.52 -4.94
N VAL A 179 20.03 9.74 -3.63
CA VAL A 179 20.96 10.63 -2.93
C VAL A 179 22.03 9.81 -2.23
N LEU A 180 23.29 10.04 -2.59
CA LEU A 180 24.45 9.45 -1.93
C LEU A 180 24.98 10.44 -0.90
N GLN A 181 24.86 10.12 0.38
CA GLN A 181 25.42 10.94 1.45
C GLN A 181 26.79 10.40 1.88
N TYR A 182 27.78 11.26 1.97
CA TYR A 182 29.19 10.89 2.20
C TYR A 182 29.89 11.90 3.12
N GLU A 183 31.02 11.51 3.71
CA GLU A 183 31.94 12.43 4.38
C GLU A 183 33.09 12.80 3.46
N ALA A 184 33.75 13.92 3.74
CA ALA A 184 34.90 14.37 2.95
C ALA A 184 36.00 13.30 2.78
N VAL A 185 36.23 12.46 3.81
CA VAL A 185 37.21 11.37 3.76
C VAL A 185 36.87 10.26 2.75
N ASP A 186 35.60 10.13 2.39
CA ASP A 186 35.10 9.09 1.48
C ASP A 186 34.92 9.61 0.04
N LEU A 187 35.41 10.82 -0.26
CA LEU A 187 35.14 11.50 -1.52
C LEU A 187 35.52 10.65 -2.75
N MET A 188 36.61 9.89 -2.66
CA MET A 188 37.07 9.04 -3.76
C MET A 188 36.15 7.84 -4.01
N GLU A 189 35.81 7.07 -2.98
CA GLU A 189 34.88 5.94 -3.06
C GLU A 189 33.49 6.39 -3.52
N LYS A 190 33.07 7.59 -3.06
CA LYS A 190 31.85 8.22 -3.50
C LYS A 190 31.87 8.57 -4.98
N ARG A 191 32.98 9.09 -5.51
CA ARG A 191 33.08 9.43 -6.95
C ARG A 191 32.93 8.20 -7.83
N GLU A 192 33.55 7.10 -7.43
CA GLU A 192 33.46 5.81 -8.12
C GLU A 192 32.04 5.25 -8.04
N THR A 193 31.47 5.15 -6.83
CA THR A 193 30.10 4.69 -6.64
C THR A 193 29.10 5.55 -7.40
N SER A 194 29.25 6.87 -7.37
CA SER A 194 28.36 7.78 -8.10
C SER A 194 28.42 7.52 -9.60
N ARG A 195 29.61 7.22 -10.16
CA ARG A 195 29.77 6.90 -11.58
C ARG A 195 29.07 5.58 -11.92
N GLU A 196 29.28 4.54 -11.10
CA GLU A 196 28.64 3.23 -11.30
C GLU A 196 27.11 3.31 -11.18
N VAL A 197 26.59 4.08 -10.22
CA VAL A 197 25.14 4.26 -10.06
C VAL A 197 24.55 5.00 -11.26
N VAL A 198 25.22 6.05 -11.76
CA VAL A 198 24.79 6.75 -12.99
C VAL A 198 24.80 5.82 -14.20
N GLU A 199 25.83 4.99 -14.33
CA GLU A 199 25.91 3.99 -15.41
C GLU A 199 24.74 3.00 -15.35
N VAL A 200 24.39 2.51 -14.16
CA VAL A 200 23.32 1.54 -13.97
C VAL A 200 21.93 2.16 -14.09
N LEU A 201 21.74 3.43 -13.68
CA LEU A 201 20.45 4.12 -13.81
C LEU A 201 20.18 4.64 -15.22
N GLY A 202 21.22 4.87 -16.02
CA GLY A 202 21.07 5.40 -17.38
C GLY A 202 20.76 6.89 -17.40
N ARG A 203 20.21 7.39 -18.52
CA ARG A 203 20.03 8.83 -18.77
C ARG A 203 18.95 9.50 -17.92
N ASP A 204 17.97 8.74 -17.45
CA ASP A 204 16.77 9.30 -16.81
C ASP A 204 16.84 9.32 -15.28
N GLY A 205 17.80 8.60 -14.68
CA GLY A 205 17.95 8.56 -13.23
C GLY A 205 18.81 9.71 -12.70
N VAL A 206 18.31 10.42 -11.68
CA VAL A 206 19.05 11.50 -11.02
C VAL A 206 19.83 10.95 -9.84
N VAL A 207 21.15 11.18 -9.83
CA VAL A 207 22.02 10.89 -8.70
C VAL A 207 22.49 12.20 -8.08
N ILE A 208 22.04 12.47 -6.85
CA ILE A 208 22.45 13.63 -6.07
C ILE A 208 23.50 13.19 -5.05
N SER A 209 24.43 14.08 -4.73
CA SER A 209 25.52 13.81 -3.81
C SER A 209 25.57 14.88 -2.73
N GLU A 210 25.44 14.47 -1.48
CA GLU A 210 25.42 15.38 -0.33
C GLU A 210 26.58 15.06 0.62
N CYS A 211 27.43 16.05 0.87
CA CYS A 211 28.48 15.93 1.87
C CYS A 211 27.88 16.23 3.25
N LEU A 212 28.01 15.31 4.20
CA LEU A 212 27.43 15.44 5.55
C LEU A 212 28.35 16.18 6.53
N GLN A 213 29.66 16.18 6.26
CA GLN A 213 30.67 16.80 7.10
C GLN A 213 31.81 17.30 6.20
N THR A 214 32.18 18.56 6.37
CA THR A 214 33.32 19.15 5.68
C THR A 214 34.63 18.56 6.19
N ALA A 215 35.70 18.63 5.39
CA ALA A 215 37.01 18.16 5.82
C ALA A 215 37.46 18.90 7.10
N GLU A 216 37.19 20.20 7.21
CA GLU A 216 37.56 21.01 8.37
C GLU A 216 36.86 20.55 9.65
N GLU A 217 35.54 20.34 9.61
CA GLU A 217 34.79 19.75 10.73
C GLU A 217 35.32 18.36 11.11
N TYR A 218 35.68 17.56 10.10
CA TYR A 218 36.29 16.24 10.30
C TYR A 218 37.64 16.33 11.02
N TRP A 219 38.56 17.19 10.55
CA TRP A 219 39.89 17.37 11.15
C TRP A 219 39.80 17.95 12.58
N TRP A 220 38.80 18.78 12.84
CA TRP A 220 38.50 19.29 14.18
C TRP A 220 38.05 18.18 15.15
N GLU A 221 37.17 17.27 14.71
CA GLU A 221 36.68 16.18 15.55
C GLU A 221 37.75 15.16 15.95
N ILE A 222 38.74 14.91 15.09
CA ILE A 222 39.83 13.97 15.38
C ILE A 222 41.00 14.62 16.13
N GLY A 223 40.88 15.90 16.51
CA GLY A 223 41.89 16.60 17.32
C GLY A 223 43.19 16.93 16.57
N VAL A 224 43.14 16.99 15.23
CA VAL A 224 44.29 17.32 14.37
C VAL A 224 44.26 18.80 13.96
N GLY A 225 43.32 19.57 14.52
CA GLY A 225 43.23 21.00 14.35
C GLY A 225 44.30 21.77 15.12
N CYS A 226 45.15 22.51 14.40
CA CYS A 226 46.15 23.44 14.96
C CYS A 226 45.52 24.61 15.73
#